data_AF-S0F895-F1
#
_entry.id   AF-S0F895-F1
#
_cell.length_a   1.000
_cell.length_b   1.000
_cell.length_c   1.000
_cell.angle_alpha   90.00
_cell.angle_beta   90.00
_cell.angle_gamma   90.00
#
_symmetry.space_group_name_H-M   'P 1'
#
loop_
_entity.id
_entity.type
_entity.pdbx_description
1 polymer ?
#
loop_
_entity_poly.entity_id
_entity_poly.type
_entity_poly.pdbx_seq_one_letter_code
_entity_poly.pdbx_strand_id
1 'polypeptide(L)'
;ICMQIAAMNPIAIDEAGVPEAVKQEEINVAIEKTKAEQVQKAVEAALKKAGINPAHVDSEEHMESNMAKGWITAEDVAKAKEIKTTVAAEKAANLPQAMIENIAKGRLGKFLKEVCLLNQESIMDPKKTVAEVLKAADAELTVADFKRFTLRAE
;
A
#
# COMPACT_ATOMS: atom_id res chain seq x y z
N ILE A 1 7.22 26.17 -4.45
CA ILE A 1 6.92 25.18 -5.52
C ILE A 1 8.14 24.37 -5.93
N CYS A 2 9.28 24.97 -6.32
CA CYS A 2 10.47 24.17 -6.72
C CYS A 2 10.95 23.18 -5.64
N MET A 3 10.97 23.62 -4.38
CA MET A 3 11.32 22.75 -3.25
C MET A 3 10.32 21.60 -3.05
N GLN A 4 9.02 21.84 -3.29
CA GLN A 4 7.99 20.79 -3.27
C GLN A 4 8.29 19.72 -4.34
N ILE A 5 8.54 20.15 -5.57
CA ILE A 5 8.83 19.26 -6.71
C ILE A 5 10.09 18.43 -6.43
N ALA A 6 11.13 19.04 -5.87
CA ALA A 6 12.38 18.34 -5.55
C ALA A 6 12.21 17.29 -4.43
N ALA A 7 11.37 17.57 -3.43
CA ALA A 7 11.17 16.70 -2.27
C ALA A 7 10.16 15.57 -2.52
N MET A 8 9.06 15.89 -3.20
CA MET A 8 7.89 15.01 -3.33
C MET A 8 7.82 14.28 -4.67
N ASN A 9 8.73 14.58 -5.60
CA ASN A 9 8.88 13.89 -6.89
C ASN A 9 7.55 13.67 -7.64
N PRO A 10 6.74 14.72 -7.86
CA PRO A 10 5.50 14.58 -8.62
C PRO A 10 5.79 14.12 -10.05
N ILE A 11 4.87 13.36 -10.62
CA ILE A 11 4.92 12.90 -12.02
C ILE A 11 4.04 13.75 -12.94
N ALA A 12 3.04 14.44 -12.38
CA ALA A 12 2.09 15.26 -13.10
C ALA A 12 1.66 16.47 -12.26
N ILE A 13 1.07 17.48 -12.92
CA ILE A 13 0.50 18.65 -12.24
C ILE A 13 -0.78 18.24 -11.49
N ASP A 14 -1.65 17.53 -12.20
CA ASP A 14 -2.95 17.05 -11.73
C ASP A 14 -3.21 15.61 -12.22
N GLU A 15 -4.39 15.08 -11.91
CA GLU A 15 -4.78 13.73 -12.31
C GLU A 15 -4.90 13.56 -13.82
N ALA A 16 -5.18 14.63 -14.59
CA ALA A 16 -5.28 14.54 -16.05
C ALA A 16 -3.92 14.34 -16.70
N GLY A 17 -2.85 14.87 -16.08
CA GLY A 17 -1.48 14.66 -16.53
C GLY A 17 -0.90 13.26 -16.23
N VAL A 18 -1.56 12.45 -15.39
CA VAL A 18 -1.10 11.09 -15.09
C VAL A 18 -1.54 10.12 -16.21
N PRO A 19 -0.60 9.40 -16.86
CA PRO A 19 -0.94 8.46 -17.92
C PRO A 19 -1.91 7.36 -17.46
N GLU A 20 -2.89 7.00 -18.30
CA GLU A 20 -3.88 5.96 -17.97
C GLU A 20 -3.23 4.60 -17.69
N ALA A 21 -2.15 4.27 -18.41
CA ALA A 21 -1.36 3.06 -18.18
C ALA A 21 -0.84 2.98 -16.73
N VAL A 22 -0.32 4.08 -16.18
CA VAL A 22 0.18 4.14 -14.80
C VAL A 22 -0.96 3.98 -13.81
N LYS A 23 -2.12 4.62 -14.04
CA LYS A 23 -3.30 4.44 -13.19
C LYS A 23 -3.80 3.00 -13.18
N GLN A 24 -3.77 2.34 -14.34
CA GLN A 24 -4.21 0.95 -14.49
C GLN A 24 -3.22 -0.03 -13.86
N GLU A 25 -1.92 0.23 -13.96
CA GLU A 25 -0.91 -0.55 -13.26
C GLU A 25 -1.07 -0.41 -11.74
N GLU A 26 -1.22 0.81 -11.24
CA GLU A 26 -1.38 1.07 -9.81
C GLU A 26 -2.67 0.44 -9.25
N ILE A 27 -3.79 0.48 -9.98
CA ILE A 27 -5.02 -0.18 -9.50
C ILE A 27 -4.86 -1.70 -9.46
N ASN A 28 -4.14 -2.29 -10.42
CA ASN A 28 -3.87 -3.74 -10.43
C ASN A 28 -2.99 -4.13 -9.24
N VAL A 29 -1.89 -3.39 -9.01
CA VAL A 29 -1.00 -3.58 -7.85
C VAL A 29 -1.78 -3.41 -6.54
N ALA A 30 -2.66 -2.40 -6.46
CA ALA A 30 -3.50 -2.16 -5.30
C ALA A 30 -4.45 -3.33 -5.04
N ILE A 31 -5.10 -3.86 -6.08
CA ILE A 31 -5.98 -5.04 -6.00
C ILE A 31 -5.21 -6.26 -5.49
N GLU A 32 -4.06 -6.58 -6.09
CA GLU A 32 -3.24 -7.74 -5.71
C GLU A 32 -2.79 -7.66 -4.26
N LYS A 33 -2.26 -6.50 -3.86
CA LYS A 33 -1.83 -6.27 -2.48
C LYS A 33 -3.00 -6.35 -1.51
N THR A 34 -4.19 -5.84 -1.88
CA THR A 34 -5.39 -5.96 -1.05
C THR A 34 -5.83 -7.42 -0.90
N LYS A 35 -5.82 -8.21 -1.98
CA LYS A 35 -6.13 -9.64 -1.91
C LYS A 35 -5.19 -10.37 -0.96
N ALA A 36 -3.88 -10.16 -1.11
CA ALA A 36 -2.85 -10.75 -0.27
C ALA A 36 -3.04 -10.38 1.22
N GLU A 37 -3.28 -9.11 1.53
CA GLU A 37 -3.51 -8.66 2.91
C GLU A 37 -4.77 -9.26 3.54
N GLN A 38 -5.86 -9.42 2.77
CA GLN A 38 -7.09 -10.03 3.29
C GLN A 38 -6.92 -11.51 3.59
N VAL A 39 -6.18 -12.22 2.73
CA VAL A 39 -5.81 -13.62 2.95
C VAL A 39 -4.93 -13.74 4.18
N GLN A 40 -3.87 -12.93 4.28
CA GLN A 40 -2.95 -12.94 5.41
C GLN A 40 -3.68 -12.66 6.73
N LYS A 41 -4.57 -11.66 6.77
CA LYS A 41 -5.36 -11.35 7.98
C LYS A 41 -6.25 -12.52 8.41
N ALA A 42 -6.85 -13.24 7.46
CA ALA A 42 -7.68 -14.41 7.77
C ALA A 42 -6.83 -15.56 8.33
N VAL A 43 -5.66 -15.81 7.73
CA VAL A 43 -4.70 -16.80 8.22
C VAL A 43 -4.21 -16.46 9.62
N GLU A 44 -3.80 -15.21 9.87
CA GLU A 44 -3.36 -14.75 11.20
C GLU A 44 -4.46 -14.89 12.26
N ALA A 45 -5.71 -14.57 11.90
CA ALA A 45 -6.85 -14.74 12.80
C ALA A 45 -7.11 -16.22 13.13
N ALA A 46 -6.99 -17.10 12.14
CA ALA A 46 -7.14 -18.54 12.34
C ALA A 46 -6.01 -19.14 13.19
N LEU A 47 -4.76 -18.71 12.97
CA LEU A 47 -3.61 -19.09 13.79
C LEU A 47 -3.80 -18.67 15.26
N LYS A 48 -4.21 -17.42 15.50
CA LYS A 48 -4.52 -16.92 16.85
C LYS A 48 -5.65 -17.72 17.51
N LYS A 49 -6.70 -18.08 16.76
CA LYS A 49 -7.81 -18.92 17.26
C LYS A 49 -7.36 -20.34 17.62
N ALA A 50 -6.35 -20.87 16.93
CA ALA A 50 -5.71 -22.14 17.25
C ALA A 50 -4.71 -22.05 18.41
N GLY A 51 -4.53 -20.88 19.04
CA GLY A 51 -3.56 -20.66 20.11
C GLY A 51 -2.11 -20.50 19.61
N ILE A 52 -1.91 -20.36 18.30
CA ILE A 52 -0.58 -20.24 17.68
C ILE A 52 -0.30 -18.77 17.41
N ASN A 53 0.84 -18.28 17.89
CA ASN A 53 1.30 -16.93 17.57
C ASN A 53 1.75 -16.87 16.11
N PRO A 54 1.16 -16.02 15.24
CA PRO A 54 1.56 -15.92 13.83
C PRO A 54 3.03 -15.58 13.63
N ALA A 55 3.61 -14.78 14.52
CA ALA A 55 5.03 -14.41 14.47
C ALA A 55 5.99 -15.57 14.77
N HIS A 56 5.48 -16.69 15.31
CA HIS A 56 6.30 -17.87 15.52
C HIS A 56 6.38 -18.78 14.29
N VAL A 57 5.48 -18.57 13.33
CA VAL A 57 5.26 -19.47 12.20
C VAL A 57 5.23 -18.73 10.86
N ASP A 58 5.70 -17.49 10.80
CA ASP A 58 5.72 -16.64 9.60
C ASP A 58 6.63 -17.19 8.50
N SER A 59 7.80 -17.75 8.82
CA SER A 59 8.71 -18.41 7.87
C SER A 59 9.09 -19.84 8.31
N GLU A 60 9.61 -20.65 7.38
CA GLU A 60 10.13 -21.98 7.71
C GLU A 60 11.33 -21.91 8.65
N GLU A 61 12.23 -20.96 8.44
CA GLU A 61 13.36 -20.70 9.34
C GLU A 61 12.90 -20.30 10.76
N HIS A 62 11.84 -19.49 10.86
CA HIS A 62 11.27 -19.13 12.15
C HIS A 62 10.60 -20.32 12.83
N MET A 63 9.90 -21.18 12.08
CA MET A 63 9.35 -22.42 12.60
C MET A 63 10.45 -23.32 13.20
N GLU A 64 11.54 -23.54 12.47
CA GLU A 64 12.67 -24.37 12.93
C GLU A 64 13.36 -23.78 14.17
N SER A 65 13.68 -22.47 14.14
CA SER A 65 14.28 -21.78 15.29
C SER A 65 13.38 -21.82 16.51
N ASN A 66 12.06 -21.60 16.35
CA ASN A 66 11.13 -21.55 17.47
C ASN A 66 10.82 -22.94 18.03
N MET A 67 10.88 -23.99 17.20
CA MET A 67 10.91 -25.38 17.68
C MET A 67 12.15 -25.66 18.50
N ALA A 68 13.34 -25.25 18.05
CA ALA A 68 14.59 -25.44 18.79
C ALA A 68 14.60 -24.70 20.14
N LYS A 69 13.94 -23.54 20.23
CA LYS A 69 13.75 -22.76 21.46
C LYS A 69 12.64 -23.30 22.38
N GLY A 70 11.88 -24.30 21.94
CA GLY A 70 10.73 -24.84 22.68
C GLY A 70 9.53 -23.92 22.78
N TRP A 71 9.43 -22.89 21.92
CA TRP A 71 8.31 -21.95 21.90
C TRP A 71 7.07 -22.49 21.18
N ILE A 72 7.26 -23.46 20.30
CA ILE A 72 6.21 -24.17 19.56
C ILE A 72 6.58 -25.65 19.43
N THR A 73 5.57 -26.51 19.30
CA THR A 73 5.76 -27.94 19.09
C THR A 73 5.71 -28.32 17.61
N ALA A 74 6.18 -29.53 17.27
CA ALA A 74 6.03 -30.06 15.91
C ALA A 74 4.55 -30.17 15.48
N GLU A 75 3.65 -30.44 16.44
CA GLU A 75 2.20 -30.44 16.19
C GLU A 75 1.66 -29.06 15.86
N ASP A 76 2.15 -28.01 16.54
CA ASP A 76 1.76 -26.63 16.26
C ASP A 76 2.23 -26.18 14.88
N VAL A 77 3.43 -26.60 14.46
CA VAL A 77 3.94 -26.34 13.11
C VAL A 77 3.09 -27.04 12.05
N ALA A 78 2.73 -28.31 12.26
CA ALA A 78 1.85 -29.03 11.34
C ALA A 78 0.48 -28.36 11.22
N LYS A 79 -0.15 -28.03 12.35
CA LYS A 79 -1.43 -27.29 12.38
C LYS A 79 -1.32 -25.92 11.72
N ALA A 80 -0.23 -25.19 11.95
CA ALA A 80 0.00 -23.89 11.32
C ALA A 80 0.11 -24.00 9.80
N LYS A 81 0.83 -25.01 9.28
CA LYS A 81 0.95 -25.26 7.83
C LYS A 81 -0.40 -25.61 7.20
N GLU A 82 -1.21 -26.43 7.88
CA GLU A 82 -2.56 -26.77 7.44
C GLU A 82 -3.49 -25.54 7.43
N ILE A 83 -3.52 -24.77 8.52
CA ILE A 83 -4.31 -23.54 8.64
C ILE A 83 -3.92 -22.54 7.55
N LYS A 84 -2.61 -22.32 7.35
CA LYS A 84 -2.11 -21.43 6.29
C LYS A 84 -2.65 -21.84 4.92
N THR A 85 -2.60 -23.13 4.59
CA THR A 85 -2.99 -23.62 3.27
C THR A 85 -4.50 -23.56 3.07
N THR A 86 -5.25 -24.09 4.04
CA THR A 86 -6.72 -24.21 3.97
C THR A 86 -7.41 -22.85 4.02
N VAL A 87 -7.08 -22.04 5.03
CA VAL A 87 -7.70 -20.72 5.23
C VAL A 87 -7.28 -19.76 4.13
N ALA A 88 -6.05 -19.85 3.62
CA ALA A 88 -5.67 -19.01 2.48
C ALA A 88 -6.47 -19.35 1.22
N ALA A 89 -6.62 -20.64 0.90
CA ALA A 89 -7.41 -21.08 -0.24
C ALA A 89 -8.89 -20.69 -0.10
N GLU A 90 -9.49 -20.96 1.07
CA GLU A 90 -10.89 -20.62 1.33
C GLU A 90 -11.12 -19.11 1.27
N LYS A 91 -10.23 -18.32 1.90
CA LYS A 91 -10.39 -16.88 1.91
C LYS A 91 -10.19 -16.30 0.51
N ALA A 92 -9.18 -16.75 -0.23
CA ALA A 92 -8.91 -16.28 -1.59
C ALA A 92 -10.08 -16.55 -2.55
N ALA A 93 -10.74 -17.71 -2.41
CA ALA A 93 -11.92 -18.06 -3.21
C ALA A 93 -13.16 -17.21 -2.89
N ASN A 94 -13.25 -16.71 -1.65
CA ASN A 94 -14.43 -15.99 -1.14
C ASN A 94 -14.18 -14.49 -0.90
N LEU A 95 -13.20 -13.88 -1.59
CA LEU A 95 -12.94 -12.46 -1.44
C LEU A 95 -14.07 -11.62 -2.12
N PRO A 96 -14.73 -10.70 -1.39
CA PRO A 96 -15.74 -9.85 -1.98
C PRO A 96 -15.11 -8.85 -2.97
N GLN A 97 -15.42 -9.00 -4.25
CA GLN A 97 -14.85 -8.18 -5.32
C GLN A 97 -15.12 -6.68 -5.13
N ALA A 98 -16.35 -6.31 -4.75
CA ALA A 98 -16.71 -4.91 -4.49
C ALA A 98 -15.90 -4.28 -3.34
N MET A 99 -15.57 -5.06 -2.31
CA MET A 99 -14.74 -4.57 -1.21
C MET A 99 -13.30 -4.32 -1.69
N ILE A 100 -12.74 -5.26 -2.46
CA ILE A 100 -11.38 -5.13 -3.02
C ILE A 100 -11.28 -3.90 -3.90
N GLU A 101 -12.24 -3.69 -4.80
CA GLU A 101 -12.26 -2.54 -5.71
C GLU A 101 -12.36 -1.22 -4.96
N ASN A 102 -13.18 -1.14 -3.91
CA ASN A 102 -13.29 0.07 -3.11
C ASN A 102 -11.99 0.40 -2.37
N ILE A 103 -11.30 -0.63 -1.84
CA ILE A 103 -9.98 -0.44 -1.20
C ILE A 103 -8.94 -0.02 -2.25
N ALA A 104 -8.94 -0.66 -3.42
CA ALA A 104 -8.01 -0.34 -4.50
C ALA A 104 -8.21 1.10 -5.01
N LYS A 105 -9.46 1.55 -5.17
CA LYS A 105 -9.78 2.95 -5.51
C LYS A 105 -9.26 3.92 -4.45
N GLY A 106 -9.40 3.59 -3.16
CA GLY A 106 -8.85 4.39 -2.08
C GLY A 106 -7.32 4.49 -2.14
N ARG A 107 -6.63 3.40 -2.47
CA ARG A 107 -5.17 3.37 -2.67
C ARG A 107 -4.74 4.19 -3.88
N LEU A 108 -5.43 4.07 -5.01
CA LEU A 108 -5.21 4.90 -6.18
C LEU A 108 -5.41 6.39 -5.86
N GLY A 109 -6.45 6.74 -5.09
CA GLY A 109 -6.66 8.12 -4.65
C GLY A 109 -5.53 8.63 -3.77
N LYS A 110 -4.95 7.80 -2.92
CA LYS A 110 -3.75 8.14 -2.15
C LYS A 110 -2.54 8.33 -3.05
N PHE A 111 -2.30 7.41 -3.99
CA PHE A 111 -1.23 7.53 -4.98
C PHE A 111 -1.33 8.86 -5.75
N LEU A 112 -2.50 9.22 -6.25
CA LEU A 112 -2.73 10.49 -6.96
C LEU A 112 -2.46 11.71 -6.09
N LYS A 113 -2.75 11.66 -4.78
CA LYS A 113 -2.37 12.74 -3.84
C LYS A 113 -0.87 12.83 -3.63
N GLU A 114 -0.13 11.73 -3.75
CA GLU A 114 1.32 11.71 -3.61
C GLU A 114 2.04 12.12 -4.90
N VAL A 115 1.51 11.81 -6.07
CA VAL A 115 2.22 12.01 -7.36
C VAL A 115 1.73 13.22 -8.17
N CYS A 116 0.54 13.75 -7.90
CA CYS A 116 0.03 14.96 -8.55
C CYS A 116 0.40 16.20 -7.73
N LEU A 117 1.23 17.08 -8.29
CA LEU A 117 1.78 18.26 -7.60
C LEU A 117 0.72 19.08 -6.86
N LEU A 118 -0.42 19.37 -7.51
CA LEU A 118 -1.46 20.22 -6.94
C LEU A 118 -2.22 19.56 -5.78
N ASN A 119 -2.27 18.23 -5.75
CA ASN A 119 -2.99 17.45 -4.73
C ASN A 119 -2.12 17.11 -3.51
N GLN A 120 -0.81 17.32 -3.59
CA GLN A 120 0.12 17.06 -2.50
C GLN A 120 -0.11 18.01 -1.32
N GLU A 121 0.15 17.51 -0.11
CA GLU A 121 0.33 18.36 1.06
C GLU A 121 1.56 19.26 0.86
N SER A 122 1.42 20.55 1.18
CA SER A 122 2.51 21.51 1.04
C SER A 122 3.56 21.28 2.11
N ILE A 123 4.82 21.15 1.71
CA ILE A 123 5.95 21.05 2.64
C ILE A 123 6.10 22.29 3.55
N MET A 124 5.55 23.44 3.14
CA MET A 124 5.61 24.68 3.91
C MET A 124 4.40 24.87 4.84
N ASP A 125 3.27 24.26 4.50
CA ASP A 125 2.05 24.28 5.32
C ASP A 125 1.32 22.94 5.14
N PRO A 126 1.66 21.89 5.91
CA PRO A 126 1.11 20.55 5.74
C PRO A 126 -0.41 20.45 5.96
N LYS A 127 -1.04 21.52 6.47
CA LYS A 127 -2.50 21.59 6.62
C LYS A 127 -3.22 21.94 5.32
N LYS A 128 -2.47 22.34 4.29
CA LYS A 128 -2.98 22.76 2.99
C LYS A 128 -2.33 21.98 1.87
N THR A 129 -3.09 21.77 0.82
CA THR A 129 -2.58 21.28 -0.46
C THR A 129 -1.78 22.38 -1.18
N VAL A 130 -0.92 21.97 -2.11
CA VAL A 130 -0.19 22.92 -2.97
C VAL A 130 -1.17 23.81 -3.74
N ALA A 131 -2.29 23.27 -4.24
CA ALA A 131 -3.33 24.06 -4.91
C ALA A 131 -3.91 25.15 -4.01
N GLU A 132 -4.20 24.84 -2.74
CA GLU A 132 -4.73 25.82 -1.77
C GLU A 132 -3.70 26.88 -1.41
N VAL A 133 -2.41 26.50 -1.29
CA VAL A 133 -1.33 27.45 -1.06
C VAL A 133 -1.17 28.41 -2.24
N LEU A 134 -1.27 27.92 -3.47
CA LEU A 134 -1.22 28.76 -4.68
C LEU A 134 -2.40 29.74 -4.71
N LYS A 135 -3.63 29.25 -4.51
CA LYS A 135 -4.84 30.08 -4.50
C LYS A 135 -4.84 31.13 -3.39
N ALA A 136 -4.25 30.82 -2.24
CA ALA A 136 -4.12 31.77 -1.13
C ALA A 136 -3.10 32.88 -1.42
N ALA A 137 -2.11 32.62 -2.28
CA ALA A 137 -1.18 33.64 -2.75
C ALA A 137 -1.81 34.52 -3.83
N ASP A 138 -2.49 33.91 -4.79
CA ASP A 138 -3.24 34.58 -5.86
C ASP A 138 -4.27 33.59 -6.46
N ALA A 139 -5.52 34.03 -6.61
CA ALA A 139 -6.62 33.20 -7.05
C ALA A 139 -6.49 32.70 -8.50
N GLU A 140 -5.76 33.41 -9.36
CA GLU A 140 -5.55 33.06 -10.78
C GLU A 140 -4.23 32.31 -11.01
N LEU A 141 -3.40 32.16 -9.98
CA LEU A 141 -2.08 31.55 -10.10
C LEU A 141 -2.18 30.04 -10.35
N THR A 142 -1.57 29.61 -11.46
CA THR A 142 -1.52 28.21 -11.88
C THR A 142 -0.09 27.78 -12.25
N VAL A 143 0.15 26.47 -12.20
CA VAL A 143 1.40 25.86 -12.68
C VAL A 143 1.19 25.41 -14.13
N ALA A 144 1.96 25.97 -15.06
CA ALA A 144 1.85 25.62 -16.48
C ALA A 144 2.59 24.31 -16.82
N ASP A 145 3.81 24.14 -16.31
CA ASP A 145 4.65 22.96 -16.55
C ASP A 145 5.74 22.86 -15.46
N PHE A 146 6.32 21.66 -15.27
CA PHE A 146 7.54 21.49 -14.49
C PHE A 146 8.45 20.41 -15.08
N LYS A 147 9.75 20.56 -14.87
CA LYS A 147 10.76 19.54 -15.19
C LYS A 147 11.63 19.30 -13.98
N ARG A 148 11.74 18.04 -13.57
CA ARG A 148 12.58 17.59 -12.46
C ARG A 148 13.73 16.78 -13.01
N PHE A 149 14.95 17.14 -12.62
CA PHE A 149 16.17 16.38 -12.89
C PHE A 149 16.69 15.82 -11.56
N THR A 150 17.15 14.58 -11.57
CA THR A 150 17.78 13.93 -10.42
C THR A 150 19.12 13.33 -10.85
N LEU A 151 20.10 13.35 -9.95
CA LEU A 151 21.41 12.71 -10.16
C LEU A 151 21.40 11.23 -9.74
N ARG A 152 20.30 10.76 -9.13
CA ARG A 152 20.14 9.34 -8.79
C ARG A 152 19.86 8.54 -10.07
N ALA A 153 20.57 7.44 -10.25
CA ALA A 153 20.17 6.41 -11.20
C ALA A 153 19.01 5.64 -10.56
N GLU A 154 17.80 5.84 -11.07
CA GLU A 154 16.60 5.04 -10.74
C GLU A 154 16.50 3.85 -11.69
#